data_AF-A0A5B6VU44-F1
#
_entry.id   AF-A0A5B6VU44-F1
#
_cell.length_a   1.000
_cell.length_b   1.000
_cell.length_c   1.000
_cell.angle_alpha   90.00
_cell.angle_beta   90.00
_cell.angle_gamma   90.00
#
_symmetry.space_group_name_H-M   'P 1'
#
loop_
_entity.id
_entity.type
_entity.pdbx_description
1 polymer ?
#
loop_
_entity_poly.entity_id
_entity_poly.type
_entity_poly.pdbx_seq_one_letter_code
_entity_poly.pdbx_strand_id
1 'polypeptide(L)' 'MNGAVEAANKNIKKIMGKMTETYKDWHEKLSFALYAYRTSVRTSTRATHFLLVYKMEAVLPIEVKIPSL' A
#
# COMPACT_ATOMS: atom_id res chain seq x y z
N MET A 1 8.80 5.69 -23.09
CA MET A 1 9.51 5.46 -21.80
C MET A 1 8.46 5.37 -20.70
N ASN A 2 8.24 4.19 -20.11
CA ASN A 2 7.24 3.96 -19.05
C ASN A 2 7.88 3.62 -17.68
N GLY A 3 9.12 4.04 -17.45
CA GLY A 3 9.91 3.61 -16.28
C GLY A 3 9.24 3.87 -14.93
N ALA A 4 8.49 4.96 -14.77
CA ALA A 4 7.74 5.23 -13.54
C ALA A 4 6.62 4.19 -13.31
N VAL A 5 5.90 3.82 -14.38
CA VAL A 5 4.84 2.79 -14.34
C VAL A 5 5.44 1.42 -14.07
N GLU A 6 6.56 1.09 -14.71
CA GLU A 6 7.30 -0.17 -14.50
C GLU A 6 7.78 -0.30 -13.05
N ALA A 7 8.35 0.76 -12.49
CA ALA A 7 8.78 0.79 -11.09
C ALA A 7 7.60 0.68 -10.12
N ALA A 8 6.47 1.31 -10.41
CA ALA A 8 5.24 1.17 -9.61
C ALA A 8 4.75 -0.28 -9.65
N ASN A 9 4.65 -0.88 -10.83
CA ASN A 9 4.21 -2.27 -11.02
C ASN A 9 5.13 -3.27 -10.30
N LYS A 10 6.45 -3.05 -10.34
CA LYS A 10 7.41 -3.90 -9.60
C LYS A 10 7.19 -3.87 -8.09
N ASN A 11 6.89 -2.69 -7.54
CA ASN A 11 6.60 -2.55 -6.11
C ASN A 11 5.27 -3.21 -5.73
N ILE A 12 4.21 -3.01 -6.52
CA ILE A 12 2.90 -3.65 -6.28
C ILE A 12 3.05 -5.17 -6.32
N LYS A 13 3.77 -5.73 -7.30
CA LYS A 13 4.07 -7.16 -7.37
C LYS A 13 4.81 -7.68 -6.13
N LYS A 14 5.76 -6.92 -5.59
CA LYS A 14 6.48 -7.28 -4.37
C LYS A 14 5.57 -7.30 -3.13
N ILE A 15 4.63 -6.36 -3.04
CA ILE A 15 3.64 -6.32 -1.94
C ILE A 15 2.68 -7.50 -2.08
N MET A 16 2.17 -7.73 -3.30
CA MET A 16 1.32 -8.87 -3.62
C MET A 16 1.95 -10.19 -3.20
N GLY A 17 3.20 -10.46 -3.59
CA GLY A 17 3.90 -11.69 -3.23
C GLY A 17 4.12 -11.90 -1.72
N LYS A 18 3.94 -10.86 -0.90
CA LYS A 18 3.95 -10.99 0.57
C LYS A 18 2.55 -11.23 1.16
N MET A 19 1.50 -10.79 0.47
CA MET A 19 0.12 -10.88 0.95
C MET A 19 -0.61 -12.12 0.43
N THR A 20 -0.22 -12.63 -0.74
CA THR A 20 -0.78 -13.84 -1.33
C THR A 20 -0.27 -15.06 -0.59
N GLU A 21 -1.19 -15.88 -0.10
CA GLU A 21 -0.86 -17.17 0.51
C GLU A 21 -0.70 -18.25 -0.56
N THR A 22 -1.46 -18.13 -1.66
CA THR A 22 -1.39 -19.00 -2.83
C THR A 22 -1.36 -18.17 -4.11
N TYR A 23 -1.23 -18.81 -5.27
CA TYR A 23 -1.39 -18.08 -6.53
C TYR A 23 -2.86 -17.78 -6.87
N LYS A 24 -3.84 -18.34 -6.14
CA LYS A 24 -5.27 -18.24 -6.48
C LYS A 24 -5.96 -17.05 -5.81
N ASP A 25 -5.51 -16.65 -4.62
CA ASP A 25 -6.09 -15.57 -3.82
C ASP A 25 -5.58 -14.17 -4.23
N TRP A 26 -4.77 -14.06 -5.28
CA TRP A 26 -4.19 -12.77 -5.71
C TRP A 26 -5.24 -11.67 -5.94
N HIS A 27 -6.41 -12.04 -6.47
CA HIS A 27 -7.47 -11.09 -6.77
C HIS A 27 -8.13 -10.54 -5.50
N GLU A 28 -8.21 -11.34 -4.44
CA GLU A 28 -8.70 -10.94 -3.12
C GLU A 28 -7.69 -10.02 -2.40
N LYS A 29 -6.38 -10.31 -2.56
CA LYS A 29 -5.31 -9.52 -1.92
C LYS A 29 -4.97 -8.23 -2.68
N LEU A 30 -5.42 -8.06 -3.92
CA LEU A 30 -5.05 -6.93 -4.77
C LEU A 30 -5.44 -5.58 -4.17
N SER A 31 -6.65 -5.46 -3.62
CA SER A 31 -7.13 -4.23 -2.97
C SER A 31 -6.23 -3.83 -1.80
N PHE A 32 -5.84 -4.78 -0.96
CA PHE A 32 -4.94 -4.58 0.17
C PHE A 32 -3.53 -4.20 -0.27
N ALA A 33 -3.00 -4.82 -1.32
CA ALA A 33 -1.67 -4.49 -1.84
C ALA A 33 -1.62 -3.07 -2.43
N LEU A 34 -2.67 -2.67 -3.16
CA LEU A 34 -2.81 -1.30 -3.66
C LEU A 34 -2.94 -0.29 -2.53
N TYR A 35 -3.71 -0.63 -1.48
CA TYR A 35 -3.83 0.20 -0.28
C TYR A 35 -2.46 0.39 0.38
N ALA A 36 -1.74 -0.69 0.67
CA ALA A 36 -0.40 -0.63 1.27
C ALA A 36 0.59 0.18 0.43
N TYR A 37 0.55 0.04 -0.91
CA TYR A 37 1.37 0.85 -1.81
C TYR A 37 1.08 2.36 -1.70
N ARG A 38 -0.20 2.72 -1.52
CA ARG A 38 -0.64 4.11 -1.46
C ARG A 38 -0.35 4.76 -0.10
N THR A 39 -0.45 3.99 0.98
CA THR A 39 -0.34 4.49 2.36
C THR A 39 1.03 4.30 2.99
N SER A 40 1.93 3.53 2.39
CA SER A 40 3.31 3.41 2.87
C SER A 40 4.14 4.66 2.52
N VAL A 41 4.94 5.13 3.48
CA VAL A 41 5.90 6.23 3.27
C VAL A 41 6.99 5.79 2.31
N ARG A 42 7.24 6.58 1.27
CA ARG A 42 8.36 6.36 0.36
C ARG A 42 9.62 7.05 0.88
N THR A 43 10.72 6.32 0.98
CA THR A 43 12.02 6.85 1.42
C THR A 43 12.49 8.03 0.55
N SER A 44 12.24 7.99 -0.76
CA SER A 44 12.68 9.02 -1.69
C SER A 44 11.96 10.36 -1.54
N THR A 45 10.70 10.35 -1.11
CA THR A 45 9.87 11.56 -0.98
C THR A 45 9.54 11.90 0.46
N ARG A 46 9.84 10.98 1.40
CA ARG A 46 9.40 11.02 2.81
C ARG A 46 7.88 11.21 2.97
N ALA A 47 7.11 10.82 1.95
CA ALA A 47 5.66 10.98 1.89
C ALA A 47 4.99 9.72 1.35
N THR A 48 3.72 9.52 1.69
CA THR A 48 2.87 8.48 1.10
C THR A 48 2.36 8.94 -0.28
N HIS A 49 2.00 8.02 -1.18
CA HIS A 49 1.37 8.43 -2.43
C HIS A 49 0.02 9.12 -2.19
N PHE A 50 -0.73 8.64 -1.19
CA PHE A 50 -2.00 9.22 -0.80
C PHE A 50 -1.84 10.72 -0.43
N LEU A 51 -0.83 11.04 0.38
CA LEU A 51 -0.50 12.42 0.75
C LEU A 51 -0.12 13.26 -0.47
N LEU A 52 0.65 12.71 -1.41
CA LEU A 52 1.06 13.45 -2.60
C LEU A 52 -0.11 13.81 -3.52
N VAL A 53 -1.08 12.90 -3.67
CA VAL A 53 -2.26 13.03 -4.55
C VAL A 53 -3.36 13.88 -3.92
N TYR A 54 -3.73 13.58 -2.67
CA TYR A 54 -4.89 14.19 -2.02
C TYR A 54 -4.54 15.33 -1.06
N LYS A 55 -3.23 15.56 -0.80
CA LYS A 55 -2.75 16.54 0.18
C LYS A 55 -3.29 16.31 1.59
N MET A 56 -3.62 15.06 1.91
CA MET A 56 -4.16 14.62 3.19
C MET A 56 -3.50 13.30 3.62
N GLU A 57 -3.35 13.05 4.91
CA GLU A 57 -2.88 11.76 5.41
C GLU A 57 -3.95 10.68 5.30
N ALA A 58 -3.54 9.44 5.02
CA ALA A 58 -4.47 8.31 5.01
C ALA A 58 -4.79 7.90 6.44
N VAL A 59 -6.05 7.97 6.84
CA VAL A 59 -6.51 7.45 8.14
C VAL A 59 -6.81 5.95 7.98
N LEU A 60 -6.16 5.13 8.80
CA LEU A 60 -6.47 3.70 8.89
C LEU A 60 -7.74 3.52 9.75
N PRO A 61 -8.74 2.75 9.29
CA PRO A 61 -9.88 2.37 10.12
C PRO A 61 -9.47 1.24 11.10
N ILE A 62 -8.42 1.47 11.87
CA ILE A 62 -8.01 0.57 12.95
C ILE A 62 -8.65 1.12 14.22
N GLU A 63 -9.74 0.48 14.63
CA GLU A 63 -10.26 0.64 16.00
C GLU A 63 -9.33 -0.14 16.93
N VAL A 64 -8.27 0.51 17.41
CA VAL A 64 -7.54 -0.05 18.56
C VAL A 64 -8.43 0.16 19.78
N LYS A 65 -9.07 -0.92 20.26
CA LYS A 65 -9.55 -0.94 21.64
C LYS A 65 -8.31 -0.87 22.53
N ILE A 66 -7.94 0.33 22.95
CA ILE A 66 -6.95 0.53 24.00
C ILE A 66 -7.67 0.12 25.29
N PRO A 67 -7.27 -0.98 25.97
CA PRO A 67 -7.80 -1.29 27.27
C PRO A 67 -7.48 -0.12 28.20
N SER A 68 -8.50 0.46 28.83
CA SER A 68 -8.27 1.45 29.88
C SER A 68 -7.44 0.80 30.99
N LEU A 69 -6.39 1.50 31.44
CA LEU A 69 -5.61 1.14 32.63
C LEU A 69 -6.50 1.04 33.88
#